data_AF-A0A1E4REQ6-F1
#
_entry.id   AF-A0A1E4REQ6-F1
#
_cell.length_a   1.000
_cell.length_b   1.000
_cell.length_c   1.000
_cell.angle_alpha   90.00
_cell.angle_beta   90.00
_cell.angle_gamma   90.00
#
_symmetry.space_group_name_H-M   'P 1'
#
loop_
_entity.id
_entity.type
_entity.pdbx_description
1 polymer ?
#
loop_
_entity_poly.entity_id
_entity_poly.type
_entity_poly.pdbx_seq_one_letter_code
_entity_poly.pdbx_strand_id
1 'polypeptide(L)'
;MRSFVRYQATASVTTESDTVEGSEETVRRSVARERAISEALAKEEEGFARARMLREMKEETKNMISTLNKTPSTLISSRLKKIQLELDNLPDQGKVKQLNEELEEFLNKHMNLPKFEIQNRPWAKISNSNIDELKTSSDNSSTSQTIRSTASTSIFNQFPQLKPTPNYKPYSEQELFLRHLSHTRNLGNLGSNLTDIYLPKDDIRKPQHLEETSISTLMAAGCHLGHAKSQWRPSTQPFIYGEYNGIHLIDLNETLTSLKKASRVIKGVSEKGGVILYVGTSKSQEQHLALEAAAKRSQGYYISKRWIPGTITNFVEVTRQLSGELRHETDLLNQSTGRDLLKEADDLIKPDLVVILNPVENRNCVNECIILRVPTIGLCDTDMEPSLLTYPIPCNDDNIRSTNLMVGVLSKAAQDGLQMRIDKMTAYKKTQNKQKLKDELNQLLD
;
A
#
# COMPACT_ATOMS: atom_id res chain seq x y z
N MET A 1 4.56 59.83 -16.75
CA MET A 1 5.93 60.19 -16.31
C MET A 1 6.05 59.94 -14.82
N ARG A 2 6.69 58.84 -14.42
CA ARG A 2 7.10 58.60 -13.03
C ARG A 2 8.61 58.38 -13.04
N SER A 3 9.30 59.18 -12.24
CA SER A 3 10.74 59.37 -12.15
C SER A 3 11.42 58.15 -11.52
N PHE A 4 12.51 57.70 -12.14
CA PHE A 4 13.43 56.73 -11.59
C PHE A 4 14.35 57.41 -10.57
N VAL A 5 14.30 56.95 -9.31
CA VAL A 5 15.25 57.32 -8.26
C VAL A 5 16.21 56.14 -8.06
N ARG A 6 17.49 56.36 -8.33
CA ARG A 6 18.59 55.43 -8.01
C ARG A 6 19.05 55.68 -6.57
N TYR A 7 19.03 54.66 -5.73
CA TYR A 7 19.73 54.66 -4.45
C TYR A 7 21.17 54.19 -4.68
N GLN A 8 22.15 55.02 -4.33
CA GLN A 8 23.56 54.62 -4.17
C GLN A 8 23.78 54.24 -2.70
N ALA A 9 24.29 53.03 -2.46
CA ALA A 9 24.79 52.62 -1.16
C ALA A 9 26.27 52.98 -1.07
N THR A 10 26.64 53.80 -0.10
CA THR A 10 28.03 54.08 0.29
C THR A 10 28.45 53.07 1.36
N ALA A 11 29.45 52.23 1.04
CA ALA A 11 30.10 51.38 2.03
C ALA A 11 31.35 52.09 2.55
N SER A 12 31.39 52.34 3.86
CA SER A 12 32.54 52.87 4.59
C SER A 12 33.63 51.81 4.72
N VAL A 13 34.87 52.22 4.43
CA VAL A 13 36.09 51.42 4.59
C VAL A 13 36.65 51.63 6.00
N THR A 14 36.81 50.55 6.75
CA THR A 14 37.66 50.47 7.96
C THR A 14 38.56 49.23 7.88
N THR A 15 39.83 49.51 7.57
CA THR A 15 41.10 48.90 8.01
C THR A 15 41.17 47.44 8.48
N GLU A 16 41.88 46.64 7.67
CA GLU A 16 43.03 45.75 7.98
C GLU A 16 43.06 44.94 9.28
N SER A 17 42.85 43.62 9.15
CA SER A 17 43.86 42.56 9.36
C SER A 17 43.23 41.19 9.05
N ASP A 18 43.86 40.39 8.17
CA ASP A 18 43.56 38.99 7.77
C ASP A 18 43.26 38.82 6.26
N THR A 19 44.26 39.04 5.40
CA THR A 19 44.08 39.01 3.93
C THR A 19 44.80 37.88 3.19
N VAL A 20 45.51 36.98 3.88
CA VAL A 20 46.25 35.90 3.18
C VAL A 20 45.47 34.58 3.11
N GLU A 21 44.71 34.17 4.12
CA GLU A 21 43.96 32.90 4.08
C GLU A 21 42.59 32.99 3.36
N GLY A 22 41.91 34.15 3.42
CA GLY A 22 40.60 34.33 2.76
C GLY A 22 40.66 34.40 1.23
N SER A 23 41.81 34.75 0.66
CA SER A 23 41.99 34.81 -0.80
C SER A 23 42.13 33.41 -1.42
N GLU A 24 42.82 32.49 -0.76
CA GLU A 24 42.89 31.09 -1.22
C GLU A 24 41.55 30.37 -1.10
N GLU A 25 40.80 30.60 -0.02
CA GLU A 25 39.51 29.92 0.19
C GLU A 25 38.43 30.42 -0.78
N THR A 26 38.44 31.70 -1.12
CA THR A 26 37.54 32.29 -2.13
C THR A 26 37.87 31.80 -3.54
N VAL A 27 39.16 31.68 -3.87
CA VAL A 27 39.61 31.09 -5.15
C VAL A 27 39.23 29.61 -5.23
N ARG A 28 39.42 28.82 -4.16
CA ARG A 28 39.01 27.39 -4.11
C ARG A 28 37.50 27.23 -4.27
N ARG A 29 36.68 28.09 -3.64
CA ARG A 29 35.21 28.09 -3.81
C ARG A 29 34.78 28.51 -5.22
N SER A 30 35.49 29.46 -5.84
CA SER A 30 35.24 29.86 -7.24
C SER A 30 35.53 28.71 -8.21
N VAL A 31 36.69 28.05 -8.05
CA VAL A 31 37.09 26.91 -8.89
C VAL A 31 36.15 25.71 -8.70
N ALA A 32 35.72 25.43 -7.47
CA ALA A 32 34.75 24.37 -7.20
C ALA A 32 33.38 24.67 -7.83
N ARG A 33 32.95 25.93 -7.81
CA ARG A 33 31.70 26.39 -8.44
C ARG A 33 31.76 26.30 -9.96
N GLU A 34 32.85 26.74 -10.57
CA GLU A 34 33.07 26.63 -12.02
C GLU A 34 33.13 25.18 -12.47
N ARG A 35 33.79 24.31 -11.70
CA ARG A 35 33.81 22.86 -11.96
C ARG A 35 32.42 22.24 -11.87
N ALA A 36 31.62 22.59 -10.86
CA ALA A 36 30.24 22.11 -10.72
C ALA A 36 29.33 22.59 -11.86
N ILE A 37 29.50 23.83 -12.33
CA ILE A 37 28.78 24.38 -13.48
C ILE A 37 29.18 23.63 -14.77
N SER A 38 30.47 23.38 -14.97
CA SER A 38 30.96 22.63 -16.15
C SER A 38 30.46 21.18 -16.18
N GLU A 39 30.40 20.52 -15.02
CA GLU A 39 29.90 19.13 -14.90
C GLU A 39 28.38 19.06 -15.11
N ALA A 40 27.63 20.06 -14.64
CA ALA A 40 26.20 20.17 -14.89
C ALA A 40 25.89 20.38 -16.38
N LEU A 41 26.64 21.26 -17.06
CA LEU A 41 26.53 21.47 -18.50
C LEU A 41 26.88 20.21 -19.31
N ALA A 42 27.96 19.52 -18.95
CA ALA A 42 28.34 18.27 -19.62
C ALA A 42 27.25 17.19 -19.47
N LYS A 43 26.63 17.08 -18.30
CA LYS A 43 25.54 16.13 -18.05
C LYS A 43 24.24 16.48 -18.80
N GLU A 44 23.98 17.77 -18.98
CA GLU A 44 22.85 18.26 -19.79
C GLU A 44 23.07 17.99 -21.28
N GLU A 45 24.29 18.21 -21.79
CA GLU A 45 24.69 17.88 -23.16
C GLU A 45 24.63 16.37 -23.44
N GLU A 46 25.11 15.53 -22.51
CA GLU A 46 24.94 14.07 -22.60
C GLU A 46 23.46 13.67 -22.61
N GLY A 47 22.63 14.33 -21.81
CA GLY A 47 21.18 14.14 -21.80
C GLY A 47 20.54 14.46 -23.15
N PHE A 48 20.94 15.57 -23.77
CA PHE A 48 20.46 15.98 -25.09
C PHE A 48 20.93 15.02 -26.19
N ALA A 49 22.18 14.56 -26.14
CA ALA A 49 22.73 13.58 -27.08
C ALA A 49 22.00 12.23 -26.99
N ARG A 50 21.73 11.73 -25.77
CA ARG A 50 20.95 10.50 -25.56
C ARG A 50 19.52 10.64 -26.06
N ALA A 51 18.88 11.78 -25.82
CA ALA A 51 17.52 12.04 -26.31
C ALA A 51 17.46 12.10 -27.85
N ARG A 52 18.49 12.65 -28.49
CA ARG A 52 18.62 12.68 -29.96
C ARG A 52 18.80 11.27 -30.54
N MET A 53 19.71 10.48 -29.99
CA MET A 53 19.91 9.07 -30.40
C MET A 53 18.61 8.26 -30.26
N LEU A 54 17.87 8.44 -29.16
CA LEU A 54 16.62 7.72 -28.94
C LEU A 54 15.54 8.09 -29.98
N ARG A 55 15.53 9.35 -30.44
CA ARG A 55 14.62 9.79 -31.51
C ARG A 55 15.00 9.19 -32.86
N GLU A 56 16.28 9.18 -33.20
CA GLU A 56 16.77 8.56 -34.44
C GLU A 56 16.46 7.06 -34.47
N MET A 57 16.73 6.33 -33.38
CA MET A 57 16.38 4.91 -33.25
C MET A 57 14.86 4.66 -33.40
N LYS A 58 14.03 5.57 -32.88
CA LYS A 58 12.57 5.48 -33.01
C LYS A 58 12.10 5.74 -34.45
N GLU A 59 12.81 6.59 -35.18
CA GLU A 59 12.51 6.90 -36.58
C GLU A 59 12.95 5.77 -37.51
N GLU A 60 14.13 5.19 -37.28
CA GLU A 60 14.61 3.98 -37.98
C GLU A 60 13.68 2.78 -37.77
N THR A 61 13.24 2.54 -36.53
CA THR A 61 12.31 1.44 -36.23
C THR A 61 10.95 1.66 -36.90
N LYS A 62 10.44 2.90 -36.90
CA LYS A 62 9.21 3.26 -37.63
C LYS A 62 9.37 3.06 -39.13
N ASN A 63 10.53 3.40 -39.70
CA ASN A 63 10.82 3.20 -41.10
C ASN A 63 10.91 1.70 -41.46
N MET A 64 11.58 0.88 -40.63
CA MET A 64 11.62 -0.59 -40.79
C MET A 64 10.23 -1.23 -40.73
N ILE A 65 9.38 -0.82 -39.78
CA ILE A 65 8.01 -1.32 -39.70
C ILE A 65 7.22 -0.91 -40.94
N SER A 66 7.44 0.31 -41.44
CA SER A 66 6.80 0.77 -42.67
C SER A 66 7.26 0.01 -43.91
N THR A 67 8.54 -0.39 -44.00
CA THR A 67 9.05 -1.16 -45.14
C THR A 67 8.53 -2.59 -45.10
N LEU A 68 8.49 -3.22 -43.91
CA LEU A 68 7.86 -4.52 -43.71
C LEU A 68 6.38 -4.53 -44.12
N ASN A 69 5.62 -3.51 -43.71
CA ASN A 69 4.20 -3.40 -44.07
C ASN A 69 3.97 -3.04 -45.55
N LYS A 70 4.97 -2.47 -46.24
CA LYS A 70 4.93 -2.18 -47.69
C LYS A 70 5.33 -3.39 -48.54
N THR A 71 5.96 -4.43 -47.98
CA THR A 71 6.20 -5.66 -48.72
C THR A 71 4.89 -6.44 -48.89
N PRO A 72 4.39 -6.65 -50.12
CA PRO A 72 3.13 -7.35 -50.32
C PRO A 72 3.28 -8.82 -49.91
N SER A 73 2.31 -9.34 -49.14
CA SER A 73 2.24 -10.73 -48.66
C SER A 73 2.34 -11.80 -49.78
N THR A 74 2.19 -11.39 -51.04
CA THR A 74 2.35 -12.20 -52.25
C THR A 74 3.81 -12.58 -52.52
N LEU A 75 4.78 -11.76 -52.13
CA LEU A 75 6.21 -12.09 -52.28
C LEU A 75 6.69 -13.09 -51.22
N ILE A 76 6.12 -13.02 -50.02
CA ILE A 76 6.43 -13.96 -48.93
C ILE A 76 5.83 -15.34 -49.23
N SER A 77 4.59 -15.39 -49.71
CA SER A 77 3.93 -16.65 -50.08
C SER A 77 4.53 -17.31 -51.33
N SER A 78 5.03 -16.53 -52.29
CA SER A 78 5.75 -17.08 -53.45
C SER A 78 7.13 -17.63 -53.06
N ARG A 79 7.85 -16.97 -52.13
CA ARG A 79 9.11 -17.50 -51.57
C ARG A 79 8.91 -18.80 -50.78
N LEU A 80 7.87 -18.85 -49.94
CA LEU A 80 7.52 -20.06 -49.19
C LEU A 80 7.16 -21.23 -50.12
N LYS A 81 6.37 -20.97 -51.17
CA LYS A 81 6.09 -22.00 -52.20
C LYS A 81 7.34 -22.49 -52.90
N LYS A 82 8.31 -21.61 -53.17
CA LYS A 82 9.58 -21.98 -53.82
C LYS A 82 10.44 -22.87 -52.93
N ILE A 83 10.54 -22.54 -51.64
CA ILE A 83 11.24 -23.34 -50.63
C ILE A 83 10.56 -24.71 -50.45
N GLN A 84 9.22 -24.75 -50.43
CA GLN A 84 8.46 -26.01 -50.35
C GLN A 84 8.77 -26.92 -51.56
N LEU A 85 8.81 -26.34 -52.76
CA LEU A 85 9.15 -27.05 -54.01
C LEU A 85 10.60 -27.52 -54.05
N GLU A 86 11.53 -26.78 -53.45
CA GLU A 86 12.92 -27.20 -53.28
C GLU A 86 13.05 -28.33 -52.25
N LEU A 87 12.22 -28.33 -51.21
CA LEU A 87 12.19 -29.38 -50.17
C LEU A 87 11.62 -30.70 -50.71
N ASP A 88 10.61 -30.63 -51.59
CA ASP A 88 9.98 -31.79 -52.22
C ASP A 88 10.89 -32.46 -53.27
N ASN A 89 11.86 -31.72 -53.82
CA ASN A 89 12.79 -32.20 -54.86
C ASN A 89 14.13 -32.73 -54.32
N LEU A 90 14.28 -32.91 -53.01
CA LEU A 90 15.48 -33.51 -52.41
C LEU A 90 15.53 -35.03 -52.66
N PRO A 91 16.67 -35.59 -53.13
CA PRO A 91 16.73 -36.94 -53.71
C PRO A 91 16.62 -38.15 -52.75
N ASP A 92 16.35 -37.96 -51.45
CA ASP A 92 16.37 -39.05 -50.45
C ASP A 92 15.10 -39.18 -49.57
N GLN A 93 13.98 -38.54 -49.94
CA GLN A 93 12.73 -38.60 -49.14
C GLN A 93 12.14 -40.01 -49.00
N GLY A 94 12.31 -40.88 -49.98
CA GLY A 94 11.79 -42.26 -49.94
C GLY A 94 12.40 -43.09 -48.81
N LYS A 95 13.70 -42.89 -48.57
CA LYS A 95 14.46 -43.62 -47.55
C LYS A 95 14.12 -43.15 -46.14
N VAL A 96 13.90 -41.85 -45.97
CA VAL A 96 13.46 -41.24 -44.70
C VAL A 96 12.03 -41.66 -44.34
N LYS A 97 11.13 -41.77 -45.33
CA LYS A 97 9.77 -42.28 -45.10
C LYS A 97 9.77 -43.74 -44.68
N GLN A 98 10.57 -44.59 -45.33
CA GLN A 98 10.72 -46.00 -44.96
C GLN A 98 11.27 -46.17 -43.53
N LEU A 99 12.32 -45.41 -43.16
CA LEU A 99 12.88 -45.44 -41.80
C LEU A 99 11.86 -45.04 -40.73
N ASN A 100 10.97 -44.08 -41.04
CA ASN A 100 9.91 -43.69 -40.11
C ASN A 100 8.82 -44.76 -39.97
N GLU A 101 8.43 -45.44 -41.05
CA GLU A 101 7.49 -46.56 -40.98
C GLU A 101 8.05 -47.74 -40.19
N GLU A 102 9.32 -48.10 -40.40
CA GLU A 102 10.00 -49.15 -39.63
C GLU A 102 10.09 -48.81 -38.14
N LEU A 103 10.34 -47.54 -37.80
CA LEU A 103 10.36 -47.07 -36.42
C LEU A 103 8.97 -47.15 -35.76
N GLU A 104 7.91 -46.79 -36.47
CA GLU A 104 6.53 -46.88 -35.98
C GLU A 104 6.08 -48.32 -35.77
N GLU A 105 6.43 -49.24 -36.68
CA GLU A 105 6.17 -50.67 -36.49
C GLU A 105 6.93 -51.23 -35.28
N PHE A 106 8.21 -50.86 -35.12
CA PHE A 106 9.02 -51.28 -33.97
C PHE A 106 8.41 -50.81 -32.65
N LEU A 107 8.00 -49.54 -32.56
CA LEU A 107 7.40 -48.96 -31.36
C LEU A 107 6.04 -49.60 -31.02
N ASN A 108 5.18 -49.84 -32.02
CA ASN A 108 3.89 -50.49 -31.79
C ASN A 108 4.01 -51.95 -31.37
N LYS A 109 5.05 -52.66 -31.82
CA LYS A 109 5.26 -54.08 -31.48
C LYS A 109 5.85 -54.28 -30.09
N HIS A 110 6.68 -53.36 -29.61
CA HIS A 110 7.40 -53.50 -28.35
C HIS A 110 6.84 -52.67 -27.18
N MET A 111 5.99 -51.67 -27.44
CA MET A 111 5.37 -50.84 -26.40
C MET A 111 3.86 -51.11 -26.33
N ASN A 112 3.43 -52.04 -25.47
CA ASN A 112 2.02 -52.18 -25.09
C ASN A 112 1.60 -51.03 -24.17
N LEU A 113 1.41 -49.84 -24.73
CA LEU A 113 0.75 -48.72 -24.03
C LEU A 113 -0.77 -48.93 -24.08
N PRO A 114 -1.51 -48.79 -22.97
CA PRO A 114 -2.96 -48.89 -22.99
C PRO A 114 -3.54 -47.83 -23.93
N LYS A 115 -4.52 -48.23 -24.75
CA LYS A 115 -5.25 -47.32 -25.65
C LYS A 115 -6.03 -46.31 -24.80
N PHE A 116 -5.44 -45.15 -24.58
CA PHE A 116 -6.17 -43.99 -24.10
C PHE A 116 -7.05 -43.50 -25.26
N GLU A 117 -8.38 -43.52 -25.09
CA GLU A 117 -9.31 -43.00 -26.09
C GLU A 117 -9.16 -41.48 -26.21
N ILE A 118 -8.41 -41.05 -27.22
CA ILE A 118 -8.23 -39.64 -27.58
C ILE A 118 -9.43 -39.25 -28.46
N GLN A 119 -10.56 -38.88 -27.85
CA GLN A 119 -11.77 -38.49 -28.58
C GLN A 119 -11.70 -37.14 -29.31
N ASN A 120 -10.58 -36.43 -29.33
CA ASN A 120 -10.48 -35.11 -29.94
C ASN A 120 -9.29 -34.98 -30.89
N ARG A 121 -9.43 -35.51 -32.12
CA ARG A 121 -8.69 -35.01 -33.29
C ARG A 121 -9.60 -34.89 -34.52
N PRO A 122 -9.78 -33.70 -35.10
CA PRO A 122 -10.74 -33.43 -36.19
C PRO A 122 -10.24 -33.82 -37.59
N TRP A 123 -9.25 -34.71 -37.71
CA TRP A 123 -8.70 -35.16 -39.01
C TRP A 123 -8.50 -36.68 -39.12
N ALA A 124 -8.98 -37.45 -38.13
CA ALA A 124 -9.12 -38.89 -38.28
C ALA A 124 -10.43 -39.20 -39.02
N LYS A 125 -10.34 -39.76 -40.23
CA LYS A 125 -11.50 -40.23 -40.99
C LYS A 125 -12.26 -41.28 -40.17
N ILE A 126 -13.46 -40.95 -39.74
CA ILE A 126 -14.39 -41.90 -39.11
C ILE A 126 -14.85 -42.88 -40.20
N SER A 127 -14.73 -44.18 -39.93
CA SER A 127 -15.26 -45.24 -40.78
C SER A 127 -16.78 -45.16 -40.83
N ASN A 128 -17.34 -45.08 -42.04
CA ASN A 128 -18.77 -45.05 -42.33
C ASN A 128 -19.44 -46.38 -41.95
N SER A 129 -19.93 -46.51 -40.71
CA SER A 129 -20.78 -47.65 -40.35
C SER A 129 -22.00 -47.30 -39.49
N ASN A 130 -22.37 -46.02 -39.32
CA ASN A 130 -23.59 -45.63 -38.57
C ASN A 130 -24.25 -44.34 -39.12
N ILE A 131 -24.49 -44.23 -40.43
CA ILE A 131 -25.10 -43.04 -41.07
C ILE A 131 -26.57 -43.25 -41.49
N ASP A 132 -27.23 -44.34 -41.08
CA ASP A 132 -28.59 -44.64 -41.58
C ASP A 132 -29.76 -44.36 -40.61
N GLU A 133 -29.55 -43.78 -39.42
CA GLU A 133 -30.65 -43.54 -38.47
C GLU A 133 -31.03 -42.08 -38.17
N LEU A 134 -30.48 -41.08 -38.87
CA LEU A 134 -30.79 -39.66 -38.57
C LEU A 134 -31.05 -38.77 -39.79
N LYS A 135 -31.86 -39.27 -40.74
CA LYS A 135 -32.45 -38.43 -41.80
C LYS A 135 -33.97 -38.57 -41.85
N THR A 136 -34.63 -38.15 -40.79
CA THR A 136 -36.02 -37.65 -40.86
C THR A 136 -36.17 -36.47 -39.91
N SER A 137 -36.93 -35.47 -40.34
CA SER A 137 -37.20 -34.17 -39.70
C SER A 137 -36.13 -33.08 -39.85
N SER A 138 -36.33 -32.30 -40.91
CA SER A 138 -36.00 -30.88 -41.01
C SER A 138 -36.57 -30.12 -39.82
N ASP A 139 -35.75 -29.33 -39.13
CA ASP A 139 -36.15 -28.02 -38.63
C ASP A 139 -34.94 -27.14 -38.29
N ASN A 140 -35.03 -25.91 -38.76
CA ASN A 140 -34.11 -24.82 -38.47
C ASN A 140 -34.05 -24.56 -36.96
N SER A 141 -32.95 -24.96 -36.33
CA SER A 141 -32.52 -24.35 -35.07
C SER A 141 -31.03 -24.08 -35.15
N SER A 142 -30.70 -22.82 -34.88
CA SER A 142 -29.35 -22.34 -34.68
C SER A 142 -28.56 -23.32 -33.82
N THR A 143 -27.59 -23.98 -34.44
CA THR A 143 -26.64 -24.87 -33.79
C THR A 143 -25.70 -23.99 -32.95
N SER A 144 -26.23 -23.45 -31.86
CA SER A 144 -25.43 -23.00 -30.75
C SER A 144 -24.83 -24.26 -30.15
N GLN A 145 -23.68 -24.65 -30.69
CA GLN A 145 -22.75 -25.50 -29.96
C GLN A 145 -22.55 -24.78 -28.63
N THR A 146 -23.21 -25.27 -27.58
CA THR A 146 -22.96 -24.85 -26.22
C THR A 146 -21.50 -25.18 -25.97
N ILE A 147 -20.66 -24.16 -26.06
CA ILE A 147 -19.23 -24.24 -25.80
C ILE A 147 -19.13 -24.67 -24.34
N ARG A 148 -18.95 -25.97 -24.11
CA ARG A 148 -18.62 -26.50 -22.79
C ARG A 148 -17.21 -26.01 -22.47
N SER A 149 -17.14 -24.85 -21.83
CA SER A 149 -15.91 -24.30 -21.28
C SER A 149 -15.38 -25.24 -20.20
N THR A 150 -14.07 -25.46 -20.20
CA THR A 150 -13.35 -26.31 -19.24
C THR A 150 -13.21 -25.67 -17.86
N ALA A 151 -13.76 -24.46 -17.66
CA ALA A 151 -13.74 -23.79 -16.38
C ALA A 151 -14.83 -24.39 -15.47
N SER A 152 -14.40 -24.96 -14.35
CA SER A 152 -15.29 -25.42 -13.29
C SER A 152 -16.29 -24.31 -12.94
N THR A 153 -17.58 -24.65 -12.80
CA THR A 153 -18.71 -23.74 -12.51
C THR A 153 -18.42 -22.73 -11.38
N SER A 154 -17.53 -23.07 -10.45
CA SER A 154 -17.06 -22.21 -9.36
C SER A 154 -16.37 -20.91 -9.81
N ILE A 155 -15.58 -20.94 -10.89
CA ILE A 155 -14.81 -19.77 -11.35
C ILE A 155 -15.74 -18.73 -11.99
N PHE A 156 -16.76 -19.18 -12.71
CA PHE A 156 -17.76 -18.29 -13.30
C PHE A 156 -18.64 -17.59 -12.27
N ASN A 157 -18.94 -18.25 -11.15
CA ASN A 157 -19.67 -17.62 -10.05
C ASN A 157 -18.85 -16.49 -9.39
N GLN A 158 -17.52 -16.64 -9.31
CA GLN A 158 -16.65 -15.61 -8.74
C GLN A 158 -16.33 -14.48 -9.73
N PHE A 159 -16.22 -14.79 -11.02
CA PHE A 159 -15.92 -13.84 -12.09
C PHE A 159 -17.01 -13.87 -13.17
N PRO A 160 -18.19 -13.26 -12.92
CA PRO A 160 -19.36 -13.38 -13.80
C PRO A 160 -19.15 -12.73 -15.18
N GLN A 161 -18.24 -11.77 -15.30
CA GLN A 161 -17.93 -11.09 -16.56
C GLN A 161 -16.80 -11.76 -17.36
N LEU A 162 -16.22 -12.85 -16.86
CA LEU A 162 -15.16 -13.58 -17.56
C LEU A 162 -15.74 -14.31 -18.77
N LYS A 163 -15.30 -13.94 -19.97
CA LYS A 163 -15.64 -14.66 -21.20
C LYS A 163 -14.64 -15.78 -21.42
N PRO A 164 -15.05 -17.05 -21.37
CA PRO A 164 -14.12 -18.14 -21.52
C PRO A 164 -13.63 -18.26 -22.95
N THR A 165 -12.36 -18.60 -23.13
CA THR A 165 -11.85 -18.91 -24.47
C THR A 165 -12.32 -20.29 -24.91
N PRO A 166 -12.67 -20.46 -26.19
CA PRO A 166 -12.95 -21.78 -26.74
C PRO A 166 -11.73 -22.70 -26.62
N ASN A 167 -11.94 -24.00 -26.38
CA ASN A 167 -10.87 -24.98 -26.12
C ASN A 167 -9.82 -25.12 -27.25
N TYR A 168 -10.14 -24.67 -28.48
CA TYR A 168 -9.20 -24.69 -29.61
C TYR A 168 -8.32 -23.44 -29.69
N LYS A 169 -8.59 -22.41 -28.89
CA LYS A 169 -7.79 -21.18 -28.80
C LYS A 169 -6.91 -21.23 -27.54
N PRO A 170 -5.77 -20.53 -27.53
CA PRO A 170 -5.03 -20.32 -26.30
C PRO A 170 -5.88 -19.51 -25.31
N TYR A 171 -5.53 -19.62 -24.03
CA TYR A 171 -6.15 -18.84 -22.96
C TYR A 171 -6.10 -17.35 -23.26
N SER A 172 -7.16 -16.64 -22.89
CA SER A 172 -7.15 -15.18 -22.90
C SER A 172 -6.22 -14.64 -21.82
N GLU A 173 -5.86 -13.36 -21.92
CA GLU A 173 -5.08 -12.69 -20.87
C GLU A 173 -5.75 -12.76 -19.51
N GLN A 174 -7.09 -12.63 -19.48
CA GLN A 174 -7.87 -12.69 -18.25
C GLN A 174 -7.86 -14.10 -17.64
N GLU A 175 -8.02 -15.14 -18.46
CA GLU A 175 -7.95 -16.53 -17.99
C GLU A 175 -6.53 -16.90 -17.53
N LEU A 176 -5.52 -16.43 -18.26
CA LEU A 176 -4.12 -16.64 -17.90
C LEU A 176 -3.81 -15.97 -16.56
N PHE A 177 -4.28 -14.74 -16.34
CA PHE A 177 -4.15 -14.05 -15.05
C PHE A 177 -4.83 -14.83 -13.92
N LEU A 178 -6.06 -15.31 -14.11
CA LEU A 178 -6.76 -16.11 -13.09
C LEU A 178 -6.07 -17.44 -12.82
N ARG A 179 -5.54 -18.08 -13.86
CA ARG A 179 -4.73 -19.29 -13.72
C ARG A 179 -3.44 -19.02 -12.95
N HIS A 180 -2.78 -17.90 -13.23
CA HIS A 180 -1.60 -17.46 -12.52
C HIS A 180 -1.90 -17.16 -11.04
N LEU A 181 -3.04 -16.51 -10.74
CA LEU A 181 -3.50 -16.27 -9.38
C LEU A 181 -3.79 -17.59 -8.66
N SER A 182 -4.50 -18.52 -9.30
CA SER A 182 -4.78 -19.85 -8.76
C SER A 182 -3.49 -20.64 -8.49
N HIS A 183 -2.55 -20.61 -9.43
CA HIS A 183 -1.23 -21.20 -9.27
C HIS A 183 -0.48 -20.58 -8.09
N THR A 184 -0.42 -19.25 -8.01
CA THR A 184 0.25 -18.53 -6.92
C THR A 184 -0.40 -18.82 -5.57
N ARG A 185 -1.73 -18.95 -5.51
CA ARG A 185 -2.45 -19.27 -4.27
C ARG A 185 -2.18 -20.70 -3.80
N ASN A 186 -2.15 -21.66 -4.72
CA ASN A 186 -2.03 -23.08 -4.37
C ASN A 186 -0.57 -23.54 -4.23
N LEU A 187 0.32 -23.05 -5.09
CA LEU A 187 1.71 -23.50 -5.24
C LEU A 187 2.73 -22.39 -4.96
N GLY A 188 2.33 -21.12 -4.85
CA GLY A 188 3.27 -20.01 -4.73
C GLY A 188 4.12 -20.03 -3.47
N ASN A 189 3.60 -20.60 -2.37
CA ASN A 189 4.34 -20.76 -1.12
C ASN A 189 4.91 -22.19 -0.96
N LEU A 190 4.97 -22.99 -2.03
CA LEU A 190 5.56 -24.32 -2.01
C LEU A 190 7.09 -24.21 -2.07
N GLY A 191 7.80 -25.03 -1.29
CA GLY A 191 9.27 -25.09 -1.27
C GLY A 191 9.83 -24.98 0.14
N SER A 192 10.00 -23.75 0.62
CA SER A 192 10.47 -23.47 1.99
C SER A 192 9.63 -22.40 2.66
N ASN A 193 9.47 -22.50 3.97
CA ASN A 193 8.78 -21.48 4.76
C ASN A 193 9.83 -20.55 5.39
N LEU A 194 9.80 -19.28 5.00
CA LEU A 194 10.70 -18.27 5.55
C LEU A 194 10.16 -17.83 6.91
N THR A 195 10.92 -18.10 7.96
CA THR A 195 10.64 -17.66 9.34
C THR A 195 11.55 -16.46 9.68
N ASP A 196 11.12 -15.62 10.61
CA ASP A 196 11.88 -14.46 11.12
C ASP A 196 12.27 -13.39 10.07
N ILE A 197 11.37 -13.11 9.14
CA ILE A 197 11.52 -12.00 8.18
C ILE A 197 10.64 -10.82 8.58
N TYR A 198 11.23 -9.62 8.52
CA TYR A 198 10.48 -8.38 8.65
C TYR A 198 9.72 -8.05 7.36
N LEU A 199 8.41 -7.87 7.46
CA LEU A 199 7.54 -7.43 6.37
C LEU A 199 6.87 -6.11 6.77
N PRO A 200 7.13 -4.99 6.07
CA PRO A 200 6.56 -3.68 6.43
C PRO A 200 5.02 -3.64 6.48
N LYS A 201 4.36 -4.49 5.68
CA LYS A 201 2.90 -4.59 5.63
C LYS A 201 2.31 -5.19 6.91
N ASP A 202 3.09 -5.98 7.64
CA ASP A 202 2.60 -6.68 8.83
C ASP A 202 2.49 -5.74 10.02
N ASP A 203 3.37 -4.73 10.15
CA ASP A 203 3.25 -3.68 11.18
C ASP A 203 1.89 -2.98 11.12
N ILE A 204 1.42 -2.72 9.89
CA ILE A 204 0.10 -2.12 9.66
C ILE A 204 -0.99 -3.17 9.83
N ARG A 205 -0.91 -4.36 9.21
CA ARG A 205 -2.04 -5.32 9.18
C ARG A 205 -2.23 -6.07 10.49
N LYS A 206 -1.14 -6.49 11.11
CA LYS A 206 -1.07 -7.33 12.31
C LYS A 206 -0.14 -6.66 13.33
N PRO A 207 -0.57 -5.54 13.93
CA PRO A 207 0.25 -4.86 14.93
C PRO A 207 0.49 -5.76 16.15
N GLN A 208 1.68 -5.65 16.73
CA GLN A 208 2.08 -6.38 17.94
C GLN A 208 1.27 -5.94 19.15
N HIS A 209 1.04 -6.87 20.08
CA HIS A 209 0.42 -6.53 21.37
C HIS A 209 1.46 -5.91 22.33
N LEU A 210 1.00 -5.09 23.28
CA LEU A 210 1.88 -4.41 24.25
C LEU A 210 2.73 -5.38 25.09
N GLU A 211 2.25 -6.59 25.33
CA GLU A 211 2.96 -7.61 26.11
C GLU A 211 4.10 -8.25 25.32
N GLU A 212 3.99 -8.24 23.99
CA GLU A 212 4.99 -8.83 23.07
C GLU A 212 6.08 -7.81 22.69
N THR A 213 5.84 -6.52 22.93
CA THR A 213 6.83 -5.49 22.62
C THR A 213 8.01 -5.58 23.57
N SER A 214 9.19 -5.82 23.00
CA SER A 214 10.45 -5.90 23.72
C SER A 214 11.39 -4.79 23.27
N ILE A 215 12.46 -4.58 24.04
CA ILE A 215 13.50 -3.61 23.66
C ILE A 215 14.10 -3.98 22.29
N SER A 216 14.22 -5.27 21.99
CA SER A 216 14.70 -5.76 20.70
C SER A 216 13.78 -5.34 19.54
N THR A 217 12.45 -5.39 19.72
CA THR A 217 11.52 -4.96 18.67
C THR A 217 11.58 -3.45 18.43
N LEU A 218 11.69 -2.66 19.50
CA LEU A 218 11.89 -1.20 19.39
C LEU A 218 13.22 -0.84 18.74
N MET A 219 14.29 -1.57 19.07
CA MET A 219 15.60 -1.38 18.46
C MET A 219 15.57 -1.72 16.97
N ALA A 220 14.96 -2.86 16.60
CA ALA A 220 14.80 -3.28 15.22
C ALA A 220 13.95 -2.31 14.38
N ALA A 221 12.97 -1.66 15.01
CA ALA A 221 12.17 -0.62 14.38
C ALA A 221 12.90 0.72 14.20
N GLY A 222 14.04 0.91 14.88
CA GLY A 222 14.84 2.14 14.82
C GLY A 222 14.37 3.24 15.79
N CYS A 223 13.61 2.90 16.84
CA CYS A 223 13.07 3.87 17.80
C CYS A 223 14.14 4.61 18.64
N HIS A 224 15.34 4.03 18.74
CA HIS A 224 16.45 4.53 19.55
C HIS A 224 17.25 5.65 18.87
N LEU A 225 17.06 5.86 17.57
CA LEU A 225 17.81 6.84 16.80
C LEU A 225 17.14 8.21 16.97
N GLY A 226 17.79 9.15 17.65
CA GLY A 226 17.32 10.54 17.69
C GLY A 226 17.93 11.40 16.58
N HIS A 227 17.91 12.71 16.79
CA HIS A 227 18.52 13.71 15.92
C HIS A 227 20.02 13.92 16.21
N ALA A 228 20.67 14.69 15.33
CA ALA A 228 22.05 15.09 15.47
C ALA A 228 22.28 15.98 16.70
N LYS A 229 23.49 15.92 17.28
CA LYS A 229 23.89 16.71 18.47
C LYS A 229 23.63 18.21 18.35
N SER A 230 23.76 18.76 17.15
CA SER A 230 23.55 20.19 16.90
C SER A 230 22.09 20.63 16.94
N GLN A 231 21.14 19.70 16.75
CA GLN A 231 19.69 19.96 16.71
C GLN A 231 19.00 19.53 18.01
N TRP A 232 19.78 19.16 19.01
CA TRP A 232 19.27 18.68 20.28
C TRP A 232 18.69 19.79 21.17
N ARG A 233 17.59 19.47 21.86
CA ARG A 233 16.96 20.32 22.85
C ARG A 233 17.30 19.87 24.27
N PRO A 234 17.90 20.73 25.14
CA PRO A 234 18.28 20.35 26.51
C PRO A 234 17.15 19.79 27.39
N SER A 235 15.90 20.16 27.15
CA SER A 235 14.73 19.64 27.88
C SER A 235 14.56 18.12 27.76
N THR A 236 15.04 17.51 26.67
CA THR A 236 14.94 16.06 26.43
C THR A 236 16.09 15.26 27.03
N GLN A 237 17.04 15.90 27.73
CA GLN A 237 18.19 15.22 28.36
C GLN A 237 17.83 13.95 29.14
N PRO A 238 16.73 13.89 29.93
CA PRO A 238 16.40 12.70 30.71
C PRO A 238 16.06 11.46 29.87
N PHE A 239 15.69 11.63 28.59
CA PHE A 239 15.32 10.53 27.69
C PHE A 239 16.48 10.03 26.84
N ILE A 240 17.63 10.69 26.90
CA ILE A 240 18.81 10.35 26.11
C ILE A 240 19.69 9.40 26.90
N TYR A 241 19.98 8.26 26.29
CA TYR A 241 20.91 7.26 26.82
C TYR A 241 22.37 7.68 26.62
N GLY A 242 22.69 8.23 25.45
CA GLY A 242 24.05 8.64 25.11
C GLY A 242 24.16 9.24 23.71
N GLU A 243 25.39 9.39 23.22
CA GLU A 243 25.67 9.82 21.85
C GLU A 243 26.51 8.77 21.12
N TYR A 244 26.20 8.53 19.85
CA TYR A 244 26.95 7.62 18.99
C TYR A 244 26.95 8.16 17.56
N ASN A 245 28.13 8.22 16.92
CA ASN A 245 28.30 8.76 15.56
C ASN A 245 27.68 10.16 15.34
N GLY A 246 27.69 11.01 16.37
CA GLY A 246 27.15 12.38 16.30
C GLY A 246 25.61 12.47 16.39
N ILE A 247 24.93 11.35 16.66
CA ILE A 247 23.48 11.25 16.86
C ILE A 247 23.20 10.91 18.33
N HIS A 248 22.13 11.48 18.88
CA HIS A 248 21.65 11.11 20.21
C HIS A 248 20.90 9.79 20.19
N LEU A 249 21.23 8.91 21.14
CA LEU A 249 20.53 7.65 21.35
C LEU A 249 19.47 7.83 22.43
N ILE A 250 18.23 7.48 22.11
CA ILE A 250 17.10 7.51 23.04
C ILE A 250 17.13 6.24 23.91
N ASP A 251 16.88 6.38 25.22
CA ASP A 251 16.76 5.24 26.12
C ASP A 251 15.46 4.46 25.86
N LEU A 252 15.62 3.26 25.31
CA LEU A 252 14.50 2.36 24.99
C LEU A 252 13.75 1.85 26.22
N ASN A 253 14.36 1.85 27.42
CA ASN A 253 13.66 1.48 28.65
C ASN A 253 12.60 2.53 29.01
N GLU A 254 12.97 3.81 28.88
CA GLU A 254 12.05 4.94 29.07
C GLU A 254 10.98 4.96 27.97
N THR A 255 11.35 4.67 26.72
CA THR A 255 10.39 4.48 25.62
C THR A 255 9.36 3.42 25.96
N LEU A 256 9.80 2.23 26.38
CA LEU A 256 8.90 1.12 26.69
C LEU A 256 7.99 1.42 27.88
N THR A 257 8.53 2.08 28.91
CA THR A 257 7.76 2.49 30.10
C THR A 257 6.70 3.53 29.74
N SER A 258 7.06 4.52 28.94
CA SER A 258 6.16 5.58 28.48
C SER A 258 5.10 5.04 27.51
N LEU A 259 5.48 4.13 26.62
CA LEU A 259 4.55 3.41 25.74
C LEU A 259 3.52 2.62 26.55
N LYS A 260 3.95 1.88 27.58
CA LYS A 260 3.02 1.16 28.48
C LYS A 260 2.04 2.11 29.19
N LYS A 261 2.50 3.29 29.63
CA LYS A 261 1.62 4.32 30.22
C LYS A 261 0.60 4.82 29.20
N ALA A 262 1.05 5.21 28.01
CA ALA A 262 0.19 5.68 26.93
C ALA A 262 -0.85 4.63 26.48
N SER A 263 -0.43 3.38 26.33
CA SER A 263 -1.33 2.26 25.99
C SER A 263 -2.42 2.00 27.04
N ARG A 264 -2.13 2.24 28.33
CA ARG A 264 -3.16 2.13 29.38
C ARG A 264 -4.18 3.26 29.27
N VAL A 265 -3.73 4.48 29.00
CA VAL A 265 -4.61 5.66 28.84
C VAL A 265 -5.52 5.48 27.63
N ILE A 266 -4.98 5.13 26.46
CA ILE A 266 -5.78 4.96 25.23
C ILE A 266 -6.80 3.83 25.37
N LYS A 267 -6.42 2.72 26.03
CA LYS A 267 -7.33 1.63 26.35
C LYS A 267 -8.49 2.09 27.24
N GLY A 268 -8.20 2.85 28.30
CA GLY A 268 -9.23 3.38 29.20
C GLY A 268 -10.15 4.41 28.56
N VAL A 269 -9.65 5.24 27.64
CA VAL A 269 -10.48 6.18 26.86
C VAL A 269 -11.41 5.42 25.91
N SER A 270 -10.87 4.42 25.19
CA SER A 270 -11.67 3.59 24.28
C SER A 270 -12.75 2.77 25.02
N GLU A 271 -12.42 2.25 26.20
CA GLU A 271 -13.37 1.51 27.04
C GLU A 271 -14.56 2.38 27.49
N LYS A 272 -14.32 3.67 27.75
CA LYS A 272 -15.37 4.64 28.08
C LYS A 272 -16.15 5.15 26.87
N GLY A 273 -15.72 4.80 25.66
CA GLY A 273 -16.32 5.29 24.41
C GLY A 273 -15.91 6.72 24.05
N GLY A 274 -14.76 7.18 24.55
CA GLY A 274 -14.25 8.51 24.20
C GLY A 274 -13.71 8.57 22.76
N VAL A 275 -13.72 9.76 22.19
CA VAL A 275 -13.29 10.02 20.81
C VAL A 275 -11.76 10.11 20.75
N ILE A 276 -11.14 9.15 20.06
CA ILE A 276 -9.68 9.12 19.82
C ILE A 276 -9.38 9.70 18.44
N LEU A 277 -8.47 10.67 18.39
CA LEU A 277 -8.02 11.30 17.14
C LEU A 277 -6.52 11.03 16.93
N TYR A 278 -6.16 10.39 15.81
CA TYR A 278 -4.77 10.21 15.40
C TYR A 278 -4.35 11.29 14.42
N VAL A 279 -3.24 11.98 14.68
CA VAL A 279 -2.72 13.06 13.83
C VAL A 279 -1.31 12.70 13.39
N GLY A 280 -1.11 12.66 12.07
CA GLY A 280 0.22 12.54 11.49
C GLY A 280 0.24 13.15 10.10
N THR A 281 1.00 14.24 9.93
CA THR A 281 0.99 15.05 8.70
C THR A 281 2.18 14.82 7.77
N SER A 282 2.91 13.73 7.99
CA SER A 282 4.04 13.34 7.15
C SER A 282 3.62 13.16 5.70
N LYS A 283 4.54 13.32 4.76
CA LYS A 283 4.26 13.10 3.33
C LYS A 283 4.17 11.61 2.97
N SER A 284 4.57 10.72 3.88
CA SER A 284 4.69 9.29 3.65
C SER A 284 3.33 8.59 3.56
N GLN A 285 3.04 7.99 2.40
CA GLN A 285 1.77 7.29 2.17
C GLN A 285 1.58 6.07 3.09
N GLU A 286 2.66 5.39 3.46
CA GLU A 286 2.60 4.25 4.39
C GLU A 286 2.12 4.66 5.78
N GLN A 287 2.55 5.82 6.27
CA GLN A 287 2.11 6.37 7.55
C GLN A 287 0.63 6.79 7.50
N HIS A 288 0.17 7.33 6.36
CA HIS A 288 -1.26 7.60 6.15
C HIS A 288 -2.11 6.33 6.24
N LEU A 289 -1.65 5.23 5.63
CA LEU A 289 -2.33 3.93 5.71
C LEU A 289 -2.32 3.38 7.15
N ALA A 290 -1.24 3.58 7.89
CA ALA A 290 -1.16 3.18 9.30
C ALA A 290 -2.15 3.96 10.17
N LEU A 291 -2.26 5.27 9.97
CA LEU A 291 -3.24 6.15 10.66
C LEU A 291 -4.68 5.74 10.35
N GLU A 292 -5.01 5.53 9.07
CA GLU A 292 -6.33 5.07 8.65
C GLU A 292 -6.67 3.71 9.27
N ALA A 293 -5.73 2.76 9.21
CA ALA A 293 -5.91 1.44 9.80
C ALA A 293 -6.08 1.49 11.33
N ALA A 294 -5.33 2.37 12.01
CA ALA A 294 -5.45 2.58 13.45
C ALA A 294 -6.81 3.16 13.84
N ALA A 295 -7.26 4.20 13.14
CA ALA A 295 -8.58 4.80 13.34
C ALA A 295 -9.69 3.77 13.11
N LYS A 296 -9.59 2.96 12.05
CA LYS A 296 -10.56 1.90 11.77
C LYS A 296 -10.61 0.83 12.87
N ARG A 297 -9.47 0.47 13.47
CA ARG A 297 -9.42 -0.50 14.58
C ARG A 297 -10.07 0.02 15.85
N SER A 298 -9.79 1.28 16.20
CA SER A 298 -10.31 1.88 17.43
C SER A 298 -11.68 2.52 17.26
N GLN A 299 -12.27 2.49 16.06
CA GLN A 299 -13.44 3.29 15.67
C GLN A 299 -13.27 4.78 16.02
N GLY A 300 -12.05 5.28 15.83
CA GLY A 300 -11.69 6.68 16.03
C GLY A 300 -11.58 7.44 14.71
N TYR A 301 -10.95 8.61 14.79
CA TYR A 301 -10.73 9.49 13.64
C TYR A 301 -9.23 9.65 13.39
N TYR A 302 -8.88 10.05 12.17
CA TYR A 302 -7.49 10.38 11.84
C TYR A 302 -7.40 11.60 10.94
N ILE A 303 -6.23 12.26 11.00
CA ILE A 303 -5.86 13.36 10.13
C ILE A 303 -4.48 13.02 9.56
N SER A 304 -4.47 12.76 8.25
CA SER A 304 -3.26 12.55 7.45
C SER A 304 -2.79 13.83 6.76
N LYS A 305 -3.72 14.67 6.34
CA LYS A 305 -3.42 15.96 5.70
C LYS A 305 -2.99 16.98 6.74
N ARG A 306 -2.46 18.11 6.27
CA ARG A 306 -2.08 19.25 7.11
C ARG A 306 -3.22 19.63 8.07
N TRP A 307 -2.88 19.83 9.34
CA TRP A 307 -3.77 20.39 10.35
C TRP A 307 -4.15 21.84 10.00
N ILE A 308 -5.44 22.13 9.94
CA ILE A 308 -5.95 23.49 9.75
C ILE A 308 -5.97 24.16 11.13
N PRO A 309 -5.21 25.24 11.36
CA PRO A 309 -5.23 25.95 12.64
C PRO A 309 -6.65 26.45 12.94
N GLY A 310 -7.13 26.20 14.15
CA GLY A 310 -8.48 26.50 14.57
C GLY A 310 -9.48 25.38 14.34
N THR A 311 -9.04 24.17 13.98
CA THR A 311 -9.95 23.02 13.82
C THR A 311 -10.72 22.73 15.10
N ILE A 312 -10.10 22.87 16.28
CA ILE A 312 -10.80 22.63 17.55
C ILE A 312 -11.24 23.95 18.20
N THR A 313 -10.40 24.98 18.19
CA THR A 313 -10.74 26.26 18.86
C THR A 313 -11.74 27.11 18.08
N ASN A 314 -11.75 27.03 16.75
CA ASN A 314 -12.66 27.74 15.85
C ASN A 314 -13.46 26.76 14.99
N PHE A 315 -13.98 25.70 15.62
CA PHE A 315 -14.62 24.60 14.90
C PHE A 315 -15.82 25.07 14.07
N VAL A 316 -16.63 26.02 14.54
CA VAL A 316 -17.83 26.50 13.82
C VAL A 316 -17.49 26.95 12.39
N GLU A 317 -16.42 27.74 12.23
CA GLU A 317 -16.03 28.26 10.91
C GLU A 317 -15.30 27.22 10.06
N VAL A 318 -14.48 26.35 10.68
CA VAL A 318 -13.78 25.27 9.95
C VAL A 318 -14.77 24.21 9.47
N THR A 319 -15.73 23.84 10.32
CA THR A 319 -16.78 22.86 10.04
C THR A 319 -17.76 23.36 8.99
N ARG A 320 -18.08 24.67 8.95
CA ARG A 320 -18.94 25.25 7.90
C ARG A 320 -18.41 25.00 6.48
N GLN A 321 -17.10 24.82 6.31
CA GLN A 321 -16.48 24.52 5.02
C GLN A 321 -16.60 23.05 4.60
N LEU A 322 -16.96 22.15 5.53
CA LEU A 322 -17.20 20.74 5.25
C LEU A 322 -18.66 20.52 4.86
N SER A 323 -18.91 20.23 3.58
CA SER A 323 -20.23 19.80 3.11
C SER A 323 -20.44 18.30 3.41
N GLY A 324 -21.31 17.95 4.36
CA GLY A 324 -21.68 16.56 4.66
C GLY A 324 -22.54 16.37 5.91
N GLU A 325 -23.14 15.18 6.08
CA GLU A 325 -23.76 14.76 7.36
C GLU A 325 -22.67 14.67 8.42
N LEU A 326 -22.59 15.72 9.24
CA LEU A 326 -21.45 15.94 10.11
C LEU A 326 -21.49 15.10 11.39
N ARG A 327 -22.67 14.57 11.74
CA ARG A 327 -22.93 13.96 13.05
C ARG A 327 -24.02 12.91 12.95
N HIS A 328 -23.77 11.78 13.59
CA HIS A 328 -24.80 10.77 13.84
C HIS A 328 -24.74 10.36 15.30
N GLU A 329 -25.91 10.33 15.93
CA GLU A 329 -26.03 9.75 17.27
C GLU A 329 -25.70 8.27 17.18
N THR A 330 -24.84 7.82 18.09
CA THR A 330 -24.36 6.46 18.10
C THR A 330 -24.57 5.84 19.48
N ASP A 331 -25.12 4.63 19.55
CA ASP A 331 -25.24 3.84 20.79
C ASP A 331 -23.84 3.45 21.30
N LEU A 332 -23.75 2.97 22.54
CA LEU A 332 -22.52 2.46 23.17
C LEU A 332 -21.89 1.27 22.43
N LEU A 333 -22.64 0.61 21.54
CA LEU A 333 -22.16 -0.43 20.62
C LEU A 333 -21.64 0.10 19.27
N ASN A 334 -21.59 1.42 19.12
CA ASN A 334 -21.25 2.15 17.90
C ASN A 334 -22.21 1.92 16.72
N GLN A 335 -23.49 1.69 17.01
CA GLN A 335 -24.55 1.60 16.01
C GLN A 335 -25.24 2.95 15.89
N SER A 336 -25.46 3.43 14.67
CA SER A 336 -26.20 4.67 14.43
C SER A 336 -27.65 4.49 14.88
N THR A 337 -28.14 5.42 15.70
CA THR A 337 -29.53 5.41 16.20
C THR A 337 -30.50 5.91 15.13
N GLY A 338 -30.02 6.57 14.08
CA GLY A 338 -30.85 7.11 12.99
C GLY A 338 -31.74 8.29 13.40
N ARG A 339 -31.45 8.94 14.53
CA ARG A 339 -32.15 10.14 14.99
C ARG A 339 -31.55 11.37 14.31
N ASP A 340 -32.40 12.22 13.76
CA ASP A 340 -31.99 13.48 13.13
C ASP A 340 -31.60 14.53 14.19
N LEU A 341 -30.34 14.95 14.16
CA LEU A 341 -29.75 15.90 15.12
C LEU A 341 -29.80 17.37 14.66
N LEU A 342 -30.63 17.71 13.66
CA LEU A 342 -30.59 18.99 12.91
C LEU A 342 -30.65 20.28 13.77
N LYS A 343 -31.05 20.21 15.04
CA LYS A 343 -31.20 21.38 15.94
C LYS A 343 -30.19 21.43 17.10
N GLU A 344 -29.46 20.35 17.37
CA GLU A 344 -28.45 20.25 18.45
C GLU A 344 -27.01 20.27 17.88
N ALA A 345 -26.88 20.57 16.58
CA ALA A 345 -25.68 20.30 15.77
C ALA A 345 -24.57 21.36 15.86
N ASP A 346 -24.73 22.43 16.63
CA ASP A 346 -23.72 23.50 16.73
C ASP A 346 -22.70 23.28 17.86
N ASP A 347 -22.86 22.29 18.74
CA ASP A 347 -21.94 22.07 19.86
C ASP A 347 -20.60 21.47 19.44
N LEU A 348 -19.47 21.88 19.99
CA LEU A 348 -18.16 21.29 19.65
C LEU A 348 -18.09 19.81 20.04
N ILE A 349 -17.84 18.91 19.08
CA ILE A 349 -17.38 17.55 19.38
C ILE A 349 -15.88 17.61 19.61
N LYS A 350 -15.50 17.66 20.88
CA LYS A 350 -14.10 17.70 21.29
C LYS A 350 -13.52 16.27 21.32
N PRO A 351 -12.33 16.02 20.77
CA PRO A 351 -11.66 14.75 20.98
C PRO A 351 -11.30 14.58 22.46
N ASP A 352 -11.48 13.37 22.99
CA ASP A 352 -11.14 13.06 24.38
C ASP A 352 -9.66 12.71 24.54
N LEU A 353 -9.02 12.26 23.46
CA LEU A 353 -7.61 11.93 23.42
C LEU A 353 -7.06 12.14 22.01
N VAL A 354 -5.93 12.85 21.91
CA VAL A 354 -5.25 13.06 20.62
C VAL A 354 -3.88 12.36 20.65
N VAL A 355 -3.62 11.53 19.64
CA VAL A 355 -2.34 10.85 19.43
C VAL A 355 -1.62 11.53 18.27
N ILE A 356 -0.47 12.15 18.52
CA ILE A 356 0.27 12.94 17.54
C ILE A 356 1.60 12.26 17.21
N LEU A 357 1.83 11.95 15.94
CA LEU A 357 3.05 11.26 15.52
C LEU A 357 4.23 12.19 15.32
N ASN A 358 3.98 13.39 14.80
CA ASN A 358 4.99 14.41 14.47
C ASN A 358 4.59 15.74 15.14
N PRO A 359 4.79 15.89 16.46
CA PRO A 359 4.38 17.09 17.19
C PRO A 359 5.21 18.33 16.85
N VAL A 360 6.46 18.17 16.39
CA VAL A 360 7.32 19.29 15.98
C VAL A 360 6.70 20.04 14.80
N GLU A 361 6.19 19.32 13.81
CA GLU A 361 5.48 19.89 12.66
C GLU A 361 4.09 20.42 13.02
N ASN A 362 3.43 19.81 14.01
CA ASN A 362 2.03 20.08 14.38
C ASN A 362 1.87 20.83 15.71
N ARG A 363 2.71 21.83 15.97
CA ARG A 363 2.63 22.66 17.19
C ARG A 363 1.26 23.32 17.39
N ASN A 364 0.60 23.73 16.31
CA ASN A 364 -0.74 24.33 16.38
C ASN A 364 -1.76 23.36 16.97
N CYS A 365 -1.73 22.08 16.55
CA CYS A 365 -2.61 21.05 17.09
C CYS A 365 -2.36 20.85 18.59
N VAL A 366 -1.09 20.75 19.00
CA VAL A 366 -0.70 20.60 20.42
C VAL A 366 -1.20 21.79 21.25
N ASN A 367 -0.99 23.02 20.78
CA ASN A 367 -1.42 24.23 21.47
C ASN A 367 -2.94 24.32 21.61
N GLU A 368 -3.69 23.99 20.55
CA GLU A 368 -5.16 23.93 20.60
C GLU A 368 -5.65 22.89 21.62
N CYS A 369 -5.01 21.73 21.68
CA CYS A 369 -5.33 20.69 22.66
C CYS A 369 -5.10 21.18 24.10
N ILE A 370 -4.00 21.90 24.35
CA ILE A 370 -3.69 22.48 25.67
C ILE A 370 -4.78 23.50 26.07
N ILE A 371 -5.15 24.41 25.16
CA ILE A 371 -6.18 25.44 25.41
C ILE A 371 -7.51 24.79 25.79
N LEU A 372 -7.90 23.73 25.07
CA LEU A 372 -9.18 23.05 25.26
C LEU A 372 -9.13 21.88 26.27
N ARG A 373 -7.99 21.73 26.95
CA ARG A 373 -7.74 20.73 27.99
C ARG A 373 -8.01 19.30 27.49
N VAL A 374 -7.54 19.00 26.29
CA VAL A 374 -7.55 17.66 25.72
C VAL A 374 -6.19 17.00 25.99
N PRO A 375 -6.15 15.81 26.62
CA PRO A 375 -4.91 15.11 26.85
C PRO A 375 -4.30 14.64 25.53
N THR A 376 -2.98 14.75 25.42
CA THR A 376 -2.22 14.40 24.22
C THR A 376 -1.20 13.29 24.52
N ILE A 377 -1.15 12.30 23.64
CA ILE A 377 -0.05 11.34 23.54
C ILE A 377 0.75 11.76 22.32
N GLY A 378 2.07 11.86 22.41
CA GLY A 378 2.88 12.18 21.25
C GLY A 378 4.25 11.54 21.26
N LEU A 379 4.78 11.27 20.07
CA LEU A 379 6.15 10.81 19.91
C LEU A 379 7.10 12.00 20.10
N CYS A 380 8.07 11.83 20.98
CA CYS A 380 9.02 12.86 21.35
C CYS A 380 10.40 12.42 20.86
N ASP A 381 10.90 13.07 19.80
CA ASP A 381 12.32 13.00 19.50
C ASP A 381 13.10 13.99 20.40
N THR A 382 14.40 13.96 20.28
CA THR A 382 15.44 14.71 20.99
C THR A 382 15.38 16.23 20.77
N ASP A 383 14.71 16.73 19.73
CA ASP A 383 14.52 18.16 19.43
C ASP A 383 13.18 18.74 19.95
N MET A 384 12.24 17.85 20.29
CA MET A 384 10.88 18.15 20.72
C MET A 384 10.80 18.55 22.20
N GLU A 385 9.90 19.45 22.57
CA GLU A 385 9.70 19.86 23.98
C GLU A 385 8.69 18.93 24.69
N PRO A 386 9.13 18.01 25.57
CA PRO A 386 8.24 16.99 26.13
C PRO A 386 7.16 17.57 27.04
N SER A 387 7.41 18.74 27.63
CA SER A 387 6.47 19.47 28.50
C SER A 387 5.18 19.89 27.80
N LEU A 388 5.15 19.93 26.47
CA LEU A 388 3.95 20.27 25.69
C LEU A 388 2.96 19.11 25.57
N LEU A 389 3.39 17.87 25.85
CA LEU A 389 2.55 16.69 25.76
C LEU A 389 2.14 16.20 27.15
N THR A 390 0.94 15.64 27.26
CA THR A 390 0.50 15.03 28.52
C THR A 390 1.21 13.69 28.76
N TYR A 391 1.38 12.91 27.71
CA TYR A 391 2.07 11.61 27.73
C TYR A 391 3.09 11.54 26.60
N PRO A 392 4.31 12.08 26.80
CA PRO A 392 5.37 11.96 25.81
C PRO A 392 5.89 10.52 25.75
N ILE A 393 6.09 10.01 24.53
CA ILE A 393 6.76 8.72 24.28
C ILE A 393 8.08 9.04 23.59
N PRO A 394 9.23 8.90 24.27
CA PRO A 394 10.51 9.20 23.65
C PRO A 394 10.78 8.18 22.54
N CYS A 395 10.84 8.61 21.30
CA CYS A 395 10.97 7.75 20.12
C CYS A 395 11.36 8.59 18.90
N ASN A 396 12.07 7.97 17.96
CA ASN A 396 12.22 8.49 16.61
C ASN A 396 10.84 8.71 15.93
N ASP A 397 10.58 9.90 15.41
CA ASP A 397 9.36 10.21 14.64
C ASP A 397 9.60 10.33 13.12
N ASP A 398 10.85 10.44 12.67
CA ASP A 398 11.25 10.47 11.26
C ASP A 398 11.11 9.11 10.56
N ASN A 399 11.40 8.02 11.26
CA ASN A 399 11.42 6.69 10.68
C ASN A 399 10.01 6.10 10.62
N ILE A 400 9.54 5.84 9.41
CA ILE A 400 8.22 5.28 9.10
C ILE A 400 7.97 3.95 9.84
N ARG A 401 8.99 3.10 9.97
CA ARG A 401 8.85 1.82 10.68
C ARG A 401 8.57 2.03 12.16
N SER A 402 9.30 2.95 12.79
CA SER A 402 9.13 3.26 14.21
C SER A 402 7.76 3.88 14.50
N THR A 403 7.31 4.83 13.67
CA THR A 403 5.99 5.45 13.83
C THR A 403 4.86 4.45 13.59
N ASN A 404 4.96 3.59 12.57
CA ASN A 404 3.99 2.53 12.30
C ASN A 404 3.90 1.52 13.45
N LEU A 405 5.04 1.10 14.02
CA LEU A 405 5.05 0.22 15.19
C LEU A 405 4.33 0.87 16.38
N MET A 406 4.65 2.12 16.70
CA MET A 406 4.04 2.84 17.83
C MET A 406 2.53 3.01 17.64
N VAL A 407 2.10 3.46 16.46
CA VAL A 407 0.68 3.57 16.08
C VAL A 407 -0.01 2.22 16.16
N GLY A 408 0.64 1.17 15.65
CA GLY A 408 0.15 -0.20 15.67
C GLY A 408 -0.18 -0.66 17.08
N VAL A 409 0.80 -0.55 17.99
CA VAL A 409 0.66 -0.95 19.40
C VAL A 409 -0.42 -0.13 20.12
N LEU A 410 -0.46 1.19 19.93
CA LEU A 410 -1.49 2.05 20.51
C LEU A 410 -2.88 1.71 19.97
N SER A 411 -3.02 1.50 18.66
CA SER A 411 -4.29 1.13 18.03
C SER A 411 -4.79 -0.24 18.50
N LYS A 412 -3.87 -1.17 18.76
CA LYS A 412 -4.20 -2.48 19.30
C LYS A 412 -4.71 -2.39 20.74
N ALA A 413 -4.05 -1.60 21.59
CA ALA A 413 -4.52 -1.33 22.94
C ALA A 413 -5.90 -0.64 22.97
N ALA A 414 -6.15 0.28 22.02
CA ALA A 414 -7.46 0.90 21.83
C ALA A 414 -8.53 -0.14 21.41
N GLN A 415 -8.20 -1.02 20.45
CA GLN A 415 -9.08 -2.11 20.03
C GLN A 415 -9.47 -3.02 21.21
N ASP A 416 -8.52 -3.34 22.09
CA ASP A 416 -8.80 -4.17 23.26
C ASP A 416 -9.73 -3.46 24.26
N GLY A 417 -9.57 -2.14 24.44
CA GLY A 417 -10.49 -1.32 25.24
C GLY A 417 -11.89 -1.27 24.66
N LEU A 418 -12.00 -1.13 23.33
CA LEU A 418 -13.27 -1.19 22.60
C LEU A 418 -13.96 -2.54 22.78
N GLN A 419 -13.21 -3.65 22.65
CA GLN A 419 -13.76 -4.99 22.84
C GLN A 419 -14.29 -5.18 24.26
N MET A 420 -13.53 -4.73 25.27
CA MET A 420 -13.96 -4.76 26.67
C MET A 420 -15.28 -3.98 26.89
N ARG A 421 -15.45 -2.83 26.23
CA ARG A 421 -16.71 -2.07 26.27
C ARG A 421 -17.86 -2.88 25.67
N ILE A 422 -17.66 -3.45 24.49
CA ILE A 422 -18.69 -4.25 23.79
C ILE A 422 -19.09 -5.46 24.63
N ASP A 423 -18.12 -6.17 25.22
CA ASP A 423 -18.37 -7.35 26.05
C ASP A 423 -19.17 -6.98 27.31
N LYS A 424 -18.82 -5.86 27.99
CA LYS A 424 -19.58 -5.35 29.13
C LYS A 424 -21.02 -5.01 28.76
N MET A 425 -21.23 -4.32 27.63
CA MET A 425 -22.55 -3.93 27.17
C MET A 425 -23.40 -5.12 26.73
N THR A 426 -22.81 -6.11 26.07
CA THR A 426 -23.52 -7.34 25.67
C THR A 426 -23.93 -8.17 26.89
N ALA A 427 -23.07 -8.27 27.92
CA ALA A 427 -23.41 -8.91 29.18
C ALA A 427 -24.55 -8.19 29.92
N TYR A 428 -24.53 -6.85 29.93
CA TYR A 428 -25.60 -6.04 30.50
C TYR A 428 -26.94 -6.26 29.76
N LYS A 429 -26.95 -6.19 28.42
CA LYS A 429 -28.16 -6.44 27.61
C LYS A 429 -28.72 -7.86 27.83
N LYS A 430 -27.86 -8.88 27.95
CA LYS A 430 -28.27 -10.26 28.29
C LYS A 430 -28.95 -10.34 29.66
N THR A 431 -28.41 -9.66 30.66
CA THR A 431 -28.96 -9.64 32.02
C THR A 431 -30.33 -8.95 32.06
N GLN A 432 -30.45 -7.80 31.38
CA GLN A 432 -31.71 -7.08 31.23
C GLN A 432 -32.79 -7.91 30.53
N ASN A 433 -32.44 -8.59 29.43
CA ASN A 433 -33.39 -9.46 28.73
C ASN A 433 -33.84 -10.64 29.60
N LYS A 434 -32.94 -11.23 30.40
CA LYS A 434 -33.30 -12.29 31.34
C LYS A 434 -34.24 -11.80 32.44
N GLN A 435 -34.06 -10.55 32.91
CA GLN A 435 -34.96 -9.96 33.89
C GLN A 435 -36.35 -9.69 33.28
N LYS A 436 -36.40 -9.08 32.09
CA LYS A 436 -37.67 -8.87 31.36
C LYS A 436 -38.45 -10.16 31.14
N LEU A 437 -37.78 -11.23 30.70
CA LEU A 437 -38.40 -12.55 30.53
C LEU A 437 -38.95 -13.13 31.84
N LYS A 438 -38.29 -12.88 32.98
CA LYS A 438 -38.80 -13.30 34.29
C LYS A 438 -40.02 -12.49 34.70
N ASP A 439 -40.00 -11.19 34.47
CA ASP A 439 -41.09 -10.30 34.82
C ASP A 439 -42.33 -10.62 33.96
N GLU A 440 -42.15 -10.88 32.66
CA GLU A 440 -43.20 -11.37 31.75
C GLU A 440 -43.76 -12.74 32.19
N LEU A 441 -42.90 -13.66 32.63
CA LEU A 441 -43.35 -14.97 33.12
C LEU A 441 -44.18 -14.84 34.41
N ASN A 442 -43.76 -13.98 35.34
CA ASN A 442 -44.50 -13.73 36.58
C ASN A 442 -45.87 -13.10 36.29
N GLN A 443 -45.93 -12.16 35.34
CA GLN A 443 -47.18 -11.52 34.94
C GLN A 443 -48.16 -12.47 34.21
N LEU A 444 -47.67 -13.60 33.67
CA LEU A 444 -48.50 -14.66 33.09
C LEU A 444 -48.97 -15.69 34.13
N LEU A 445 -48.29 -15.75 35.28
CA LEU A 445 -48.61 -16.68 36.38
C LEU A 445 -49.59 -16.08 37.41
N ASP A 446 -49.62 -14.75 37.52
CA ASP A 446 -50.63 -13.96 38.24
C ASP A 446 -51.88 -13.72 37.36
#